data_AF-A0A356RAR9-F1
#
_entry.id   AF-A0A356RAR9-F1
#
_cell.length_a   1.000
_cell.length_b   1.000
_cell.length_c   1.000
_cell.angle_alpha   90.00
_cell.angle_beta   90.00
_cell.angle_gamma   90.00
#
_symmetry.space_group_name_H-M   'P 1'
#
loop_
_entity.id
_entity.type
_entity.pdbx_description
1 polymer ?
#
loop_
_entity_poly.entity_id
_entity_poly.type
_entity_poly.pdbx_seq_one_letter_code
_entity_poly.pdbx_strand_id
1 'polypeptide(L)'
;AIGTALARTVGLVGKQLDYLHLDNYLDSESFVHMVSQSPNTRQLFERVVSILSPETAGATQPITEWALESQDFGWATGIEKTIEIEEAAKAFGVEAKTAQRLIKHPLYSYPGGHSFFELYVELVDGFHQLGQTHQGKVLCLYTHSSTLRALLIFLDPRPFSEAFSEFGAYKEGQDNVVLLTYEHGQLSGYSTAVGLSERERAVREAWMSVEQGRREQVTLKPRQIRRIVALVSGGDFAGAGAALKELRVTGNRLGLEVYFVQHGFLGLANNWIELVTEQDTRGMSNHASSPIGSSRFEDFKDEEAQLAAIHHLKPYMEDGALIVMGGDGSMRGARAIYERFGIQVVGIPGSIDDNIAGTTSLGLQSAVALANQSIESLKATSAAMGSVFFVEV
;
A
#
# COMPACT_ATOMS: atom_id res chain seq x y z
N ALA A 1 36.69 -0.75 -11.30
CA ALA A 1 37.09 -0.21 -12.62
C ALA A 1 35.99 0.65 -13.25
N ILE A 2 34.84 0.09 -13.66
CA ILE A 2 33.71 0.85 -14.23
C ILE A 2 33.05 1.77 -13.19
N GLY A 3 32.80 1.30 -11.95
CA GLY A 3 32.27 2.15 -10.87
C GLY A 3 33.22 3.27 -10.43
N THR A 4 34.53 3.02 -10.43
CA THR A 4 35.57 4.03 -10.16
C THR A 4 35.65 5.07 -11.27
N ALA A 5 35.44 4.65 -12.53
CA ALA A 5 35.31 5.55 -13.66
C ALA A 5 34.01 6.36 -13.56
N LEU A 6 32.89 5.78 -13.12
CA LEU A 6 31.62 6.48 -12.95
C LEU A 6 31.67 7.52 -11.82
N ALA A 7 32.24 7.19 -10.66
CA ALA A 7 32.41 8.13 -9.55
C ALA A 7 33.37 9.28 -9.90
N ARG A 8 34.47 8.98 -10.61
CA ARG A 8 35.35 10.03 -11.18
C ARG A 8 34.66 10.82 -12.28
N THR A 9 33.78 10.23 -13.07
CA THR A 9 33.03 10.94 -14.12
C THR A 9 31.96 11.83 -13.50
N VAL A 10 31.23 11.39 -12.48
CA VAL A 10 30.24 12.20 -11.74
C VAL A 10 30.93 13.37 -11.03
N GLY A 11 32.07 13.14 -10.36
CA GLY A 11 32.84 14.20 -9.72
C GLY A 11 33.56 15.14 -10.69
N LEU A 12 34.15 14.64 -11.79
CA LEU A 12 34.93 15.44 -12.74
C LEU A 12 34.04 16.17 -13.77
N VAL A 13 33.01 15.50 -14.28
CA VAL A 13 32.03 16.11 -15.20
C VAL A 13 31.11 17.07 -14.43
N GLY A 14 30.75 16.73 -13.18
CA GLY A 14 30.02 17.63 -12.28
C GLY A 14 30.73 18.94 -11.97
N LYS A 15 32.07 18.89 -11.84
CA LYS A 15 32.93 20.09 -11.69
C LYS A 15 33.15 20.86 -12.99
N GLN A 16 33.18 20.19 -14.15
CA GLN A 16 33.38 20.83 -15.45
C GLN A 16 32.11 21.52 -15.99
N LEU A 17 30.93 21.11 -15.50
CA LEU A 17 29.63 21.59 -15.95
C LEU A 17 28.86 22.36 -14.85
N ASP A 18 29.51 22.69 -13.74
CA ASP A 18 29.01 23.59 -12.68
C ASP A 18 27.69 23.16 -12.02
N TYR A 19 27.44 21.84 -11.88
CA TYR A 19 26.21 21.30 -11.27
C TYR A 19 26.43 20.35 -10.09
N LEU A 20 27.68 20.06 -9.73
CA LEU A 20 28.05 19.17 -8.63
C LEU A 20 29.23 19.78 -7.87
N HIS A 21 28.91 20.55 -6.83
CA HIS A 21 29.87 21.23 -5.97
C HIS A 21 29.98 20.45 -4.66
N LEU A 22 30.89 19.48 -4.63
CA LEU A 22 31.20 18.76 -3.40
C LEU A 22 32.66 19.02 -3.03
N ASP A 23 32.89 19.55 -1.83
CA ASP A 23 34.24 19.89 -1.35
C ASP A 23 34.86 18.73 -0.56
N ASN A 24 34.04 17.82 0.00
CA ASN A 24 34.49 16.68 0.82
C ASN A 24 34.10 15.29 0.29
N TYR A 25 33.83 15.15 -1.02
CA TYR A 25 33.32 13.89 -1.65
C TYR A 25 34.24 12.66 -1.57
N LEU A 26 35.49 12.84 -1.14
CA LEU A 26 36.46 11.75 -0.98
C LEU A 26 36.40 11.10 0.41
N ASP A 27 35.73 11.73 1.38
CA ASP A 27 35.50 11.19 2.72
C ASP A 27 34.05 10.72 2.86
N SER A 28 33.81 9.45 2.53
CA SER A 28 32.49 8.83 2.64
C SER A 28 31.95 8.76 4.08
N GLU A 29 32.79 8.93 5.11
CA GLU A 29 32.32 8.95 6.50
C GLU A 29 31.57 10.24 6.86
N SER A 30 31.71 11.29 6.03
CA SER A 30 30.98 12.55 6.18
C SER A 30 29.55 12.51 5.63
N PHE A 31 29.17 11.41 4.95
CA PHE A 31 27.91 11.28 4.25
C PHE A 31 26.80 10.78 5.18
N VAL A 32 25.65 11.43 5.13
CA VAL A 32 24.44 10.99 5.80
C VAL A 32 23.45 10.54 4.74
N HIS A 33 23.18 9.24 4.69
CA HIS A 33 22.30 8.65 3.67
C HIS A 33 20.86 8.61 4.14
N MET A 34 19.96 9.20 3.35
CA MET A 34 18.53 9.29 3.66
C MET A 34 17.70 8.77 2.50
N VAL A 35 16.83 7.79 2.75
CA VAL A 35 16.01 7.13 1.71
C VAL A 35 14.53 7.35 2.01
N SER A 36 13.70 7.42 0.97
CA SER A 36 12.27 7.18 1.13
C SER A 36 11.99 5.70 1.44
N GLN A 37 10.76 5.37 1.81
CA GLN A 37 10.24 4.01 2.00
C GLN A 37 10.14 3.22 0.70
N SER A 38 10.19 3.90 -0.45
CA SER A 38 10.27 3.26 -1.76
C SER A 38 11.46 2.29 -1.88
N PRO A 39 11.23 1.03 -2.27
CA PRO A 39 12.30 0.08 -2.49
C PRO A 39 13.27 0.47 -3.62
N ASN A 40 12.80 1.25 -4.60
CA ASN A 40 13.64 1.73 -5.70
C ASN A 40 14.73 2.71 -5.21
N THR A 41 14.39 3.57 -4.24
CA THR A 41 15.36 4.51 -3.67
C THR A 41 16.33 3.80 -2.72
N ARG A 42 15.85 2.79 -1.97
CA ARG A 42 16.71 1.86 -1.21
C ARG A 42 17.70 1.13 -2.10
N GLN A 43 17.26 0.64 -3.25
CA GLN A 43 18.14 -0.03 -4.21
C GLN A 43 19.21 0.93 -4.76
N LEU A 44 18.85 2.18 -5.07
CA LEU A 44 19.82 3.19 -5.49
C LEU A 44 20.86 3.42 -4.39
N PHE A 45 20.43 3.55 -3.13
CA PHE A 45 21.31 3.66 -1.98
C PHE A 45 22.28 2.49 -1.87
N GLU A 46 21.81 1.25 -1.94
CA GLU A 46 22.67 0.06 -1.83
C GLU A 46 23.71 0.00 -2.95
N ARG A 47 23.34 0.40 -4.17
CA ARG A 47 24.27 0.50 -5.31
C ARG A 47 25.31 1.59 -5.10
N VAL A 48 24.92 2.76 -4.60
CA VAL A 48 25.84 3.87 -4.36
C VAL A 48 26.80 3.53 -3.22
N VAL A 49 26.30 3.01 -2.10
CA VAL A 49 27.13 2.65 -0.94
C VAL A 49 28.09 1.50 -1.25
N SER A 50 27.64 0.47 -1.96
CA SER A 50 28.53 -0.64 -2.37
C SER A 50 29.69 -0.20 -3.27
N ILE A 51 29.53 0.92 -3.99
CA ILE A 51 30.57 1.51 -4.82
C ILE A 51 31.48 2.44 -4.00
N LEU A 52 30.90 3.28 -3.14
CA LEU A 52 31.64 4.29 -2.36
C LEU A 52 32.43 3.69 -1.20
N SER A 53 31.88 2.67 -0.54
CA SER A 53 32.47 2.08 0.67
C SER A 53 32.32 0.55 0.66
N PRO A 54 33.05 -0.17 -0.22
CA PRO A 54 32.86 -1.62 -0.43
C PRO A 54 33.07 -2.46 0.84
N GLU A 55 33.97 -2.02 1.73
CA GLU A 55 34.33 -2.73 2.96
C GLU A 55 33.27 -2.57 4.07
N THR A 56 32.51 -1.48 4.06
CA THR A 56 31.48 -1.15 5.06
C THR A 56 30.06 -1.21 4.51
N ALA A 57 29.87 -1.59 3.25
CA ALA A 57 28.59 -1.53 2.56
C ALA A 57 27.46 -2.32 3.24
N GLY A 58 27.79 -3.43 3.93
CA GLY A 58 26.82 -4.21 4.72
C GLY A 58 26.49 -3.63 6.11
N ALA A 59 27.31 -2.71 6.61
CA ALA A 59 27.16 -2.09 7.93
C ALA A 59 26.49 -0.70 7.86
N THR A 60 26.63 0.02 6.75
CA THR A 60 26.00 1.33 6.56
C THR A 60 24.49 1.19 6.38
N GLN A 61 23.72 1.72 7.32
CA GLN A 61 22.26 1.79 7.23
C GLN A 61 21.81 3.22 6.89
N PRO A 62 20.89 3.42 5.94
CA PRO A 62 20.33 4.72 5.66
C PRO A 62 19.27 5.08 6.71
N ILE A 63 19.03 6.38 6.86
CA ILE A 63 17.91 6.93 7.63
C ILE A 63 16.69 6.96 6.71
N THR A 64 15.55 6.46 7.17
CA THR A 64 14.30 6.63 6.42
C THR A 64 13.74 8.02 6.71
N GLU A 65 13.45 8.79 5.67
CA GLU A 65 13.02 10.19 5.78
C GLU A 65 11.69 10.42 5.04
N TRP A 66 10.70 10.93 5.79
CA TRP A 66 9.34 11.16 5.29
C TRP A 66 9.28 12.31 4.27
N ALA A 67 10.13 13.33 4.42
CA ALA A 67 10.21 14.43 3.46
C ALA A 67 10.63 13.97 2.04
N LEU A 68 11.16 12.74 1.91
CA LEU A 68 11.52 12.14 0.62
C LEU A 68 10.39 11.32 0.00
N GLU A 69 9.27 11.15 0.70
CA GLU A 69 8.08 10.50 0.15
C GLU A 69 7.44 11.37 -0.93
N SER A 70 7.05 10.71 -2.02
CA SER A 70 6.57 11.39 -3.22
C SER A 70 5.46 10.63 -3.94
N GLN A 71 5.03 9.51 -3.36
CA GLN A 71 3.98 8.66 -3.92
C GLN A 71 2.63 9.40 -3.99
N ASP A 72 2.46 10.45 -3.19
CA ASP A 72 1.27 11.30 -3.18
C ASP A 72 1.15 12.23 -4.39
N PHE A 73 2.17 12.33 -5.24
CA PHE A 73 2.13 13.19 -6.42
C PHE A 73 1.43 12.57 -7.65
N GLY A 74 0.88 11.36 -7.54
CA GLY A 74 0.19 10.74 -8.69
C GLY A 74 -0.83 9.63 -8.41
N TRP A 75 -0.94 9.10 -7.19
CA TRP A 75 -1.78 7.94 -6.85
C TRP A 75 -2.63 8.22 -5.59
N ALA A 76 -3.59 9.14 -5.68
CA ALA A 76 -4.33 9.60 -4.51
C ALA A 76 -5.49 8.67 -4.08
N THR A 77 -6.03 7.85 -4.99
CA THR A 77 -7.26 7.08 -4.73
C THR A 77 -7.09 5.56 -4.76
N GLY A 78 -5.94 5.05 -5.18
CA GLY A 78 -5.70 3.61 -5.37
C GLY A 78 -6.53 2.97 -6.50
N ILE A 79 -7.22 3.79 -7.29
CA ILE A 79 -8.04 3.38 -8.44
C ILE A 79 -7.19 3.43 -9.71
N GLU A 80 -7.51 2.60 -10.71
CA GLU A 80 -6.87 2.69 -12.02
C GLU A 80 -7.02 4.12 -12.59
N LYS A 81 -5.91 4.71 -13.05
CA LYS A 81 -5.84 6.09 -13.57
C LYS A 81 -6.93 6.43 -14.57
N THR A 82 -7.30 5.48 -15.43
CA THR A 82 -8.36 5.65 -16.42
C THR A 82 -9.72 5.83 -15.74
N ILE A 83 -10.00 5.01 -14.74
CA ILE A 83 -11.25 5.02 -13.96
C ILE A 83 -11.32 6.29 -13.09
N GLU A 84 -10.22 6.70 -12.46
CA GLU A 84 -10.15 7.94 -11.68
C GLU A 84 -10.48 9.17 -12.53
N ILE A 85 -9.93 9.25 -13.74
CA ILE A 85 -10.21 10.33 -14.68
C ILE A 85 -11.68 10.30 -15.15
N GLU A 86 -12.24 9.12 -15.40
CA GLU A 86 -13.65 8.98 -15.79
C GLU A 86 -14.62 9.40 -14.68
N GLU A 87 -14.37 8.98 -13.45
CA GLU A 87 -15.20 9.35 -12.30
C GLU A 87 -15.06 10.85 -11.99
N ALA A 88 -13.85 11.42 -12.09
CA ALA A 88 -13.64 12.86 -11.99
C ALA A 88 -14.37 13.63 -13.10
N ALA A 89 -14.34 13.14 -14.34
CA ALA A 89 -15.06 13.74 -15.47
C ALA A 89 -16.57 13.76 -15.23
N LYS A 90 -17.13 12.66 -14.75
CA LYS A 90 -18.52 12.55 -14.37
C LYS A 90 -18.88 13.49 -13.21
N ALA A 91 -18.05 13.54 -12.17
CA ALA A 91 -18.28 14.39 -11.00
C ALA A 91 -18.22 15.88 -11.33
N PHE A 92 -17.28 16.31 -12.18
CA PHE A 92 -17.15 17.70 -12.60
C PHE A 92 -18.10 18.10 -13.74
N GLY A 93 -18.72 17.12 -14.42
CA GLY A 93 -19.57 17.39 -15.59
C GLY A 93 -18.75 17.89 -16.80
N VAL A 94 -17.51 17.42 -16.97
CA VAL A 94 -16.60 17.84 -18.04
C VAL A 94 -16.01 16.63 -18.76
N GLU A 95 -15.39 16.84 -19.92
CA GLU A 95 -14.67 15.76 -20.62
C GLU A 95 -13.45 15.26 -19.84
N ALA A 96 -13.08 13.99 -20.04
CA ALA A 96 -11.93 13.33 -19.39
C ALA A 96 -10.62 14.14 -19.44
N LYS A 97 -10.35 14.80 -20.57
CA LYS A 97 -9.16 15.66 -20.72
C LYS A 97 -9.20 16.88 -19.80
N THR A 98 -10.37 17.48 -19.61
CA THR A 98 -10.57 18.61 -18.70
C THR A 98 -10.52 18.15 -17.26
N ALA A 99 -11.16 17.02 -16.94
CA ALA A 99 -11.11 16.41 -15.61
C ALA A 99 -9.68 16.09 -15.18
N GLN A 100 -8.90 15.49 -16.09
CA GLN A 100 -7.48 15.22 -15.87
C GLN A 100 -6.68 16.50 -15.57
N ARG A 101 -7.02 17.64 -16.18
CA ARG A 101 -6.37 18.93 -15.88
C ARG A 101 -6.80 19.48 -14.52
N LEU A 102 -8.06 19.30 -14.15
CA LEU A 102 -8.62 19.77 -12.88
C LEU A 102 -8.04 19.00 -11.70
N ILE A 103 -7.99 17.67 -11.75
CA ILE A 103 -7.41 16.85 -10.66
C ILE A 103 -5.90 17.05 -10.52
N LYS A 104 -5.21 17.51 -11.58
CA LYS A 104 -3.79 17.87 -11.57
C LYS A 104 -3.54 19.34 -11.21
N HIS A 105 -4.59 20.10 -10.93
CA HIS A 105 -4.43 21.49 -10.55
C HIS A 105 -3.73 21.57 -9.19
N PRO A 106 -2.75 22.48 -8.99
CA PRO A 106 -2.01 22.55 -7.73
C PRO A 106 -2.86 22.72 -6.48
N LEU A 107 -3.98 23.42 -6.60
CA LEU A 107 -4.93 23.67 -5.51
C LEU A 107 -6.07 22.65 -5.43
N TYR A 108 -6.04 21.59 -6.24
CA TYR A 108 -7.01 20.52 -6.12
C TYR A 108 -6.68 19.67 -4.90
N SER A 109 -7.59 19.65 -3.92
CA SER A 109 -7.48 18.80 -2.75
C SER A 109 -7.99 17.40 -3.06
N TYR A 110 -7.14 16.41 -2.82
CA TYR A 110 -7.49 15.01 -2.98
C TYR A 110 -8.40 14.51 -1.86
N PRO A 111 -9.10 13.38 -2.05
CA PRO A 111 -9.75 12.66 -0.97
C PRO A 111 -8.71 12.31 0.11
N GLY A 112 -8.74 13.01 1.25
CA GLY A 112 -7.67 13.00 2.26
C GLY A 112 -7.28 14.40 2.74
N GLY A 113 -7.68 15.44 2.02
CA GLY A 113 -7.59 16.84 2.45
C GLY A 113 -6.39 17.60 1.91
N HIS A 114 -5.34 16.92 1.50
CA HIS A 114 -4.13 17.56 0.98
C HIS A 114 -4.26 17.88 -0.51
N SER A 115 -3.86 19.08 -0.87
CA SER A 115 -3.63 19.53 -2.24
C SER A 115 -2.20 19.26 -2.67
N PHE A 116 -1.98 19.24 -3.98
CA PHE A 116 -0.63 19.21 -4.54
C PHE A 116 0.24 20.33 -3.94
N PHE A 117 -0.27 21.54 -3.82
CA PHE A 117 0.46 22.67 -3.28
C PHE A 117 0.90 22.46 -1.83
N GLU A 118 0.02 21.92 -0.97
CA GLU A 118 0.36 21.61 0.42
C GLU A 118 1.48 20.58 0.52
N LEU A 119 1.41 19.51 -0.28
CA LEU A 119 2.49 18.51 -0.36
C LEU A 119 3.83 19.09 -0.82
N TYR A 120 3.81 20.07 -1.74
CA TYR A 120 5.03 20.79 -2.14
C TYR A 120 5.61 21.60 -0.97
N VAL A 121 4.77 22.31 -0.23
CA VAL A 121 5.20 23.12 0.91
C VAL A 121 5.77 22.25 2.03
N GLU A 122 5.10 21.15 2.36
CA GLU A 122 5.58 20.18 3.36
C GLU A 122 6.94 19.58 2.98
N LEU A 123 7.12 19.24 1.70
CA LEU A 123 8.40 18.73 1.20
C LEU A 123 9.51 19.77 1.33
N VAL A 124 9.25 21.01 0.93
CA VAL A 124 10.24 22.10 1.02
C VAL A 124 10.62 22.39 2.48
N ASP A 125 9.63 22.43 3.38
CA ASP A 125 9.87 22.65 4.80
C ASP A 125 10.68 21.49 5.41
N GLY A 126 10.35 20.25 5.06
CA GLY A 126 11.12 19.07 5.45
C GLY A 126 12.59 19.15 5.00
N PHE A 127 12.85 19.52 3.74
CA PHE A 127 14.22 19.74 3.24
C PHE A 127 14.95 20.86 3.99
N HIS A 128 14.25 21.93 4.35
CA HIS A 128 14.82 23.02 5.13
C HIS A 128 15.23 22.54 6.53
N GLN A 129 14.37 21.80 7.22
CA GLN A 129 14.63 21.22 8.54
C GLN A 129 15.80 20.23 8.51
N LEU A 130 15.88 19.39 7.47
CA LEU A 130 17.01 18.47 7.25
C LEU A 130 18.34 19.23 7.10
N GLY A 131 18.34 20.28 6.30
CA GLY A 131 19.53 21.13 6.11
C GLY A 131 19.98 21.82 7.39
N GLN A 132 19.05 22.24 8.25
CA GLN A 132 19.37 22.82 9.56
C GLN A 132 19.91 21.79 10.56
N THR A 133 19.35 20.58 10.56
CA THR A 133 19.68 19.53 11.53
C THR A 133 21.05 18.90 11.27
N HIS A 134 21.53 18.93 10.02
CA HIS A 134 22.77 18.26 9.60
C HIS A 134 23.83 19.23 9.04
N GLN A 135 24.03 20.38 9.69
CA GLN A 135 25.06 21.33 9.29
C GLN A 135 26.47 20.70 9.30
N GLY A 136 27.26 20.99 8.26
CA GLY A 136 28.62 20.49 8.10
C GLY A 136 28.73 19.02 7.67
N LYS A 137 27.61 18.40 7.26
CA LYS A 137 27.57 17.06 6.65
C LYS A 137 27.16 17.14 5.19
N VAL A 138 27.46 16.08 4.43
CA VAL A 138 26.92 15.88 3.07
C VAL A 138 25.68 15.02 3.19
N LEU A 139 24.51 15.60 2.95
CA LEU A 139 23.26 14.84 2.93
C LEU A 139 23.10 14.15 1.57
N CYS A 140 22.98 12.83 1.55
CA CYS A 140 22.69 12.03 0.36
C CYS A 140 21.22 11.59 0.40
N LEU A 141 20.37 12.27 -0.35
CA LEU A 141 18.92 12.06 -0.36
C LEU A 141 18.54 11.21 -1.57
N TYR A 142 17.98 10.03 -1.33
CA TYR A 142 17.54 9.09 -2.36
C TYR A 142 16.02 9.17 -2.46
N THR A 143 15.53 9.73 -3.56
CA THR A 143 14.11 10.05 -3.74
C THR A 143 13.67 9.82 -5.20
N HIS A 144 12.40 10.06 -5.52
CA HIS A 144 11.88 9.96 -6.87
C HIS A 144 12.06 11.28 -7.64
N SER A 145 11.96 11.20 -8.98
CA SER A 145 12.02 12.39 -9.85
C SER A 145 10.94 13.45 -9.54
N SER A 146 9.80 13.05 -8.96
CA SER A 146 8.72 13.94 -8.52
C SER A 146 9.17 14.91 -7.42
N THR A 147 10.00 14.45 -6.48
CA THR A 147 10.60 15.28 -5.41
C THR A 147 11.58 16.31 -5.98
N LEU A 148 12.47 15.90 -6.88
CA LEU A 148 13.37 16.83 -7.56
C LEU A 148 12.58 17.90 -8.33
N ARG A 149 11.54 17.49 -9.05
CA ARG A 149 10.63 18.42 -9.73
C ARG A 149 10.04 19.43 -8.73
N ALA A 150 9.61 18.97 -7.56
CA ALA A 150 9.04 19.85 -6.55
C ALA A 150 10.02 20.95 -6.11
N LEU A 151 11.27 20.57 -5.87
CA LEU A 151 12.35 21.49 -5.54
C LEU A 151 12.68 22.45 -6.70
N LEU A 152 12.73 21.95 -7.93
CA LEU A 152 13.00 22.79 -9.11
C LEU A 152 11.91 23.85 -9.30
N ILE A 153 10.64 23.49 -9.11
CA ILE A 153 9.52 24.44 -9.16
C ILE A 153 9.63 25.48 -8.05
N PHE A 154 10.01 25.07 -6.84
CA PHE A 154 10.17 25.98 -5.70
C PHE A 154 11.34 26.97 -5.89
N LEU A 155 12.46 26.49 -6.43
CA LEU A 155 13.66 27.30 -6.67
C LEU A 155 13.56 28.15 -7.94
N ASP A 156 12.53 27.96 -8.77
CA ASP A 156 12.33 28.73 -9.99
C ASP A 156 11.90 30.17 -9.66
N PRO A 157 12.59 31.19 -10.19
CA PRO A 157 12.26 32.60 -9.90
C PRO A 157 10.97 33.08 -10.58
N ARG A 158 10.36 32.30 -11.48
CA ARG A 158 9.13 32.64 -12.20
C ARG A 158 7.89 32.37 -11.36
N PRO A 159 6.72 32.92 -11.73
CA PRO A 159 5.46 32.60 -11.05
C PRO A 159 5.22 31.09 -10.97
N PHE A 160 4.78 30.60 -9.81
CA PHE A 160 4.58 29.17 -9.55
C PHE A 160 3.77 28.45 -10.63
N SER A 161 2.73 29.10 -11.19
CA SER A 161 1.92 28.54 -12.27
C SER A 161 2.70 28.25 -13.55
N GLU A 162 3.71 29.06 -13.86
CA GLU A 162 4.55 28.89 -15.05
C GLU A 162 5.56 27.75 -14.83
N ALA A 163 6.28 27.79 -13.70
CA ALA A 163 7.21 26.74 -13.32
C ALA A 163 6.51 25.37 -13.19
N PHE A 164 5.36 25.33 -12.52
CA PHE A 164 4.55 24.11 -12.37
C PHE A 164 4.05 23.59 -13.72
N SER A 165 3.63 24.46 -14.65
CA SER A 165 3.17 24.03 -15.97
C SER A 165 4.30 23.41 -16.80
N GLU A 166 5.49 23.99 -16.73
CA GLU A 166 6.67 23.51 -17.46
C GLU A 166 7.20 22.20 -16.89
N PHE A 167 7.50 22.16 -15.59
CA PHE A 167 8.07 20.98 -14.95
C PHE A 167 7.02 19.90 -14.64
N GLY A 168 5.74 20.25 -14.54
CA GLY A 168 4.62 19.32 -14.37
C GLY A 168 4.34 18.45 -15.60
N ALA A 169 4.82 18.85 -16.78
CA ALA A 169 4.72 18.05 -18.01
C ALA A 169 5.74 16.90 -18.09
N TYR A 170 6.68 16.82 -17.15
CA TYR A 170 7.66 15.74 -17.06
C TYR A 170 6.95 14.39 -16.89
N LYS A 171 7.16 13.47 -17.84
CA LYS A 171 6.51 12.15 -17.84
C LYS A 171 7.23 11.19 -16.90
N GLU A 172 6.55 10.77 -15.85
CA GLU A 172 6.88 9.68 -14.89
C GLU A 172 6.91 8.28 -15.55
N GLY A 173 7.30 8.19 -16.83
CA GLY A 173 7.21 6.96 -17.62
C GLY A 173 8.22 5.89 -17.25
N GLN A 174 9.11 6.14 -16.30
CA GLN A 174 10.09 5.19 -15.78
C GLN A 174 10.26 5.45 -14.29
N ASP A 175 10.52 4.38 -13.52
CA ASP A 175 10.91 4.39 -12.10
C ASP A 175 12.26 5.11 -11.92
N ASN A 176 12.27 6.40 -12.25
CA ASN A 176 13.41 7.28 -12.19
C ASN A 176 13.54 7.73 -10.74
N VAL A 177 14.67 7.39 -10.15
CA VAL A 177 15.08 7.84 -8.84
C VAL A 177 16.26 8.79 -8.99
N VAL A 178 16.41 9.65 -8.01
CA VAL A 178 17.38 10.74 -7.99
C VAL A 178 18.17 10.63 -6.69
N LEU A 179 19.49 10.75 -6.81
CA LEU A 179 20.37 11.08 -5.69
C LEU A 179 20.55 12.60 -5.69
N LEU A 180 20.12 13.24 -4.61
CA LEU A 180 20.45 14.63 -4.33
C LEU A 180 21.54 14.68 -3.29
N THR A 181 22.50 15.57 -3.47
CA THR A 181 23.49 15.90 -2.46
C THR A 181 23.32 17.35 -2.03
N TYR A 182 23.26 17.58 -0.72
CA TYR A 182 23.19 18.92 -0.15
C TYR A 182 24.38 19.14 0.78
N GLU A 183 25.18 20.16 0.47
CA GLU A 183 26.39 20.54 1.21
C GLU A 183 26.56 22.07 1.17
N HIS A 184 26.85 22.72 2.30
CA HIS A 184 27.11 24.16 2.41
C HIS A 184 26.06 25.08 1.72
N GLY A 185 24.78 24.71 1.76
CA GLY A 185 23.73 25.51 1.12
C GLY A 185 23.58 25.29 -0.38
N GLN A 186 24.36 24.37 -0.96
CA GLN A 186 24.30 24.02 -2.37
C GLN A 186 23.67 22.64 -2.56
N LEU A 187 22.69 22.58 -3.45
CA LEU A 187 22.03 21.35 -3.87
C LEU A 187 22.64 20.90 -5.20
N SER A 188 22.92 19.60 -5.32
CA SER A 188 23.38 18.97 -6.55
C SER A 188 22.62 17.67 -6.77
N GLY A 189 22.46 17.23 -8.02
CA GLY A 189 21.58 16.12 -8.34
C GLY A 189 22.10 15.20 -9.44
N TYR A 190 21.81 13.91 -9.29
CA TYR A 190 22.04 12.87 -10.30
C TYR A 190 20.79 11.99 -10.43
N SER A 191 20.28 11.82 -11.65
CA SER A 191 19.09 10.99 -11.91
C SER A 191 19.45 9.75 -12.74
N THR A 192 18.81 8.62 -12.41
CA THR A 192 18.91 7.38 -13.18
C THR A 192 17.62 6.57 -13.07
N ALA A 193 17.31 5.78 -14.10
CA ALA A 193 16.29 4.76 -14.01
C ALA A 193 16.81 3.60 -13.14
N VAL A 194 16.05 3.21 -12.13
CA VAL A 194 16.35 2.03 -11.30
C VAL A 194 15.19 1.07 -11.48
N GLY A 195 15.42 0.00 -12.25
CA GLY A 195 14.40 -1.03 -12.43
C GLY A 195 14.08 -1.75 -11.11
N LEU A 196 12.93 -2.42 -11.05
CA LEU A 196 12.51 -3.24 -9.90
C LEU A 196 13.65 -4.15 -9.43
N SER A 197 13.80 -4.28 -8.10
CA SER A 197 14.71 -5.28 -7.54
C SER A 197 14.34 -6.68 -8.02
N GLU A 198 15.28 -7.63 -8.02
CA GLU A 198 14.96 -9.01 -8.41
C GLU A 198 13.84 -9.60 -7.55
N ARG A 199 13.83 -9.29 -6.25
CA ARG A 199 12.78 -9.69 -5.32
C ARG A 199 11.43 -9.12 -5.72
N GLU A 200 11.36 -7.83 -6.02
CA GLU A 200 10.08 -7.18 -6.37
C GLU A 200 9.61 -7.51 -7.78
N ARG A 201 10.55 -7.70 -8.71
CA ARG A 201 10.23 -8.20 -10.05
C ARG A 201 9.60 -9.59 -9.93
N ALA A 202 10.16 -10.48 -9.12
CA ALA A 202 9.59 -11.80 -8.88
C ALA A 202 8.19 -11.72 -8.23
N VAL A 203 8.00 -10.84 -7.23
CA VAL A 203 6.67 -10.62 -6.61
C VAL A 203 5.67 -10.06 -7.62
N ARG A 204 6.08 -9.10 -8.45
CA ARG A 204 5.21 -8.47 -9.45
C ARG A 204 4.88 -9.38 -10.61
N GLU A 205 5.84 -10.17 -11.08
CA GLU A 205 5.61 -11.21 -12.10
C GLU A 205 4.69 -12.30 -11.57
N ALA A 206 4.87 -12.75 -10.33
CA ALA A 206 3.95 -13.66 -9.67
C ALA A 206 2.53 -13.07 -9.58
N TRP A 207 2.41 -11.80 -9.17
CA TRP A 207 1.13 -11.10 -9.11
C TRP A 207 0.48 -10.94 -10.49
N MET A 208 1.22 -10.53 -11.52
CA MET A 208 0.69 -10.38 -12.88
C MET A 208 0.25 -11.72 -13.47
N SER A 209 0.98 -12.81 -13.20
CA SER A 209 0.57 -14.15 -13.63
C SER A 209 -0.74 -14.57 -12.97
N VAL A 210 -0.92 -14.28 -11.68
CA VAL A 210 -2.18 -14.53 -10.97
C VAL A 210 -3.31 -13.68 -11.54
N GLU A 211 -3.05 -12.40 -11.81
CA GLU A 211 -4.07 -11.46 -12.30
C GLU A 211 -4.49 -11.75 -13.75
N GLN A 212 -3.56 -12.19 -14.62
CA GLN A 212 -3.90 -12.67 -15.96
C GLN A 212 -4.81 -13.89 -15.91
N GLY A 213 -4.53 -14.87 -15.04
CA GLY A 213 -5.40 -16.02 -14.84
C GLY A 213 -6.79 -15.65 -14.30
N ARG A 214 -6.86 -14.65 -13.42
CA ARG A 214 -8.13 -14.13 -12.86
C ARG A 214 -8.98 -13.40 -13.88
N ARG A 215 -8.38 -12.61 -14.78
CA ARG A 215 -9.12 -11.81 -15.78
C ARG A 215 -10.01 -12.65 -16.68
N GLU A 216 -9.63 -13.89 -16.99
CA GLU A 216 -10.44 -14.81 -17.80
C GLU A 216 -11.57 -15.48 -17.00
N GLN A 217 -11.49 -15.47 -15.67
CA GLN A 217 -12.40 -16.18 -14.76
C GLN A 217 -13.45 -15.28 -14.11
N VAL A 218 -13.23 -13.96 -14.12
CA VAL A 218 -14.18 -12.97 -13.60
C VAL A 218 -15.23 -12.65 -14.66
N THR A 219 -16.47 -13.07 -14.41
CA THR A 219 -17.59 -12.89 -15.35
C THR A 219 -18.34 -11.57 -15.16
N LEU A 220 -18.14 -10.89 -14.03
CA LEU A 220 -18.82 -9.63 -13.69
C LEU A 220 -18.04 -8.43 -14.24
N LYS A 221 -18.70 -7.58 -15.02
CA LYS A 221 -18.10 -6.33 -15.52
C LYS A 221 -18.23 -5.20 -14.49
N PRO A 222 -17.31 -4.22 -14.50
CA PRO A 222 -17.48 -2.99 -13.74
C PRO A 222 -18.87 -2.37 -13.97
N ARG A 223 -19.52 -1.90 -12.90
CA ARG A 223 -20.90 -1.33 -12.89
C ARG A 223 -22.05 -2.33 -13.09
N GLN A 224 -21.80 -3.63 -13.23
CA GLN A 224 -22.87 -4.64 -13.21
C GLN A 224 -23.24 -5.09 -11.80
N ILE A 225 -22.30 -4.99 -10.85
CA ILE A 225 -22.55 -5.33 -9.45
C ILE A 225 -23.36 -4.19 -8.82
N ARG A 226 -24.50 -4.53 -8.22
CA ARG A 226 -25.38 -3.64 -7.47
C ARG A 226 -25.50 -4.01 -6.00
N ARG A 227 -25.14 -5.25 -5.64
CA ARG A 227 -25.18 -5.70 -4.25
C ARG A 227 -24.02 -6.62 -3.89
N ILE A 228 -23.71 -6.67 -2.60
CA ILE A 228 -22.68 -7.54 -2.04
C ILE A 228 -23.29 -8.29 -0.85
N VAL A 229 -23.06 -9.59 -0.81
CA VAL A 229 -23.36 -10.42 0.37
C VAL A 229 -22.02 -10.79 1.01
N ALA A 230 -21.83 -10.52 2.30
CA ALA A 230 -20.58 -10.81 3.00
C ALA A 230 -20.80 -11.68 4.22
N LEU A 231 -19.86 -12.58 4.47
CA LEU A 231 -19.87 -13.46 5.64
C LEU A 231 -18.49 -13.60 6.25
N VAL A 232 -18.44 -13.86 7.55
CA VAL A 232 -17.24 -14.24 8.28
C VAL A 232 -17.39 -15.69 8.75
N SER A 233 -16.41 -16.53 8.45
CA SER A 233 -16.46 -17.97 8.75
C SER A 233 -15.12 -18.48 9.26
N GLY A 234 -15.14 -19.63 9.95
CA GLY A 234 -13.95 -20.28 10.48
C GLY A 234 -13.67 -19.91 11.94
N GLY A 235 -12.39 -19.98 12.32
CA GLY A 235 -11.93 -19.45 13.61
C GLY A 235 -12.12 -17.94 13.69
N ASP A 236 -12.20 -17.43 14.91
CA ASP A 236 -12.29 -15.99 15.14
C ASP A 236 -10.93 -15.31 14.88
N PHE A 237 -10.96 -14.07 14.40
CA PHE A 237 -9.77 -13.28 14.11
C PHE A 237 -10.06 -11.79 14.29
N ALA A 238 -9.06 -11.05 14.74
CA ALA A 238 -9.16 -9.60 14.90
C ALA A 238 -9.21 -8.89 13.54
N GLY A 239 -9.98 -7.80 13.46
CA GLY A 239 -10.09 -6.95 12.26
C GLY A 239 -11.31 -7.24 11.38
N ALA A 240 -12.06 -8.33 11.63
CA ALA A 240 -13.28 -8.66 10.91
C ALA A 240 -14.31 -7.50 10.95
N GLY A 241 -14.54 -6.91 12.12
CA GLY A 241 -15.48 -5.80 12.27
C GLY A 241 -15.07 -4.53 11.52
N ALA A 242 -13.76 -4.23 11.45
CA ALA A 242 -13.24 -3.12 10.66
C ALA A 242 -13.44 -3.37 9.15
N ALA A 243 -13.14 -4.58 8.68
CA ALA A 243 -13.32 -4.97 7.28
C ALA A 243 -14.80 -4.92 6.86
N LEU A 244 -15.72 -5.42 7.69
CA LEU A 244 -17.17 -5.36 7.43
C LEU A 244 -17.67 -3.92 7.36
N LYS A 245 -17.26 -3.07 8.30
CA LYS A 245 -17.64 -1.65 8.28
C LYS A 245 -17.13 -0.95 7.02
N GLU A 246 -15.86 -1.14 6.66
CA GLU A 246 -15.30 -0.54 5.45
C GLU A 246 -15.97 -1.05 4.18
N LEU A 247 -16.31 -2.34 4.14
CA LEU A 247 -17.07 -2.93 3.04
C LEU A 247 -18.43 -2.24 2.87
N ARG A 248 -19.16 -2.00 3.97
CA ARG A 248 -20.40 -1.21 3.91
C ARG A 248 -20.08 0.21 3.43
N VAL A 249 -19.21 0.94 4.12
CA VAL A 249 -18.95 2.37 3.84
C VAL A 249 -18.57 2.57 2.38
N THR A 250 -17.65 1.76 1.87
CA THR A 250 -17.24 1.79 0.47
C THR A 250 -18.36 1.31 -0.47
N GLY A 251 -19.08 0.25 -0.13
CA GLY A 251 -20.24 -0.21 -0.90
C GLY A 251 -21.29 0.89 -1.10
N ASN A 252 -21.67 1.58 -0.02
CA ASN A 252 -22.62 2.69 -0.08
C ASN A 252 -22.09 3.86 -0.93
N ARG A 253 -20.80 4.20 -0.81
CA ARG A 253 -20.15 5.22 -1.66
C ARG A 253 -20.20 4.84 -3.14
N LEU A 254 -20.16 3.55 -3.46
CA LEU A 254 -20.28 3.01 -4.81
C LEU A 254 -21.74 2.73 -5.22
N GLY A 255 -22.73 3.04 -4.36
CA GLY A 255 -24.15 2.81 -4.63
C GLY A 255 -24.57 1.34 -4.57
N LEU A 256 -23.87 0.51 -3.81
CA LEU A 256 -24.14 -0.92 -3.63
C LEU A 256 -25.00 -1.20 -2.39
N GLU A 257 -25.96 -2.12 -2.51
CA GLU A 257 -26.65 -2.73 -1.36
C GLU A 257 -25.71 -3.74 -0.67
N VAL A 258 -25.58 -3.67 0.65
CA VAL A 258 -24.66 -4.56 1.39
C VAL A 258 -25.45 -5.39 2.39
N TYR A 259 -25.27 -6.71 2.30
CA TYR A 259 -25.90 -7.71 3.14
C TYR A 259 -24.86 -8.46 3.95
N PHE A 260 -25.15 -8.75 5.22
CA PHE A 260 -24.31 -9.62 6.05
C PHE A 260 -25.02 -10.93 6.35
N VAL A 261 -24.25 -12.01 6.35
CA VAL A 261 -24.70 -13.33 6.77
C VAL A 261 -24.21 -13.59 8.19
N GLN A 262 -25.15 -13.81 9.10
CA GLN A 262 -24.81 -14.11 10.49
C GLN A 262 -24.16 -15.50 10.59
N HIS A 263 -23.14 -15.67 11.42
CA HIS A 263 -22.52 -16.97 11.70
C HIS A 263 -22.00 -17.73 10.45
N GLY A 264 -21.51 -17.02 9.43
CA GLY A 264 -20.80 -17.64 8.30
C GLY A 264 -21.66 -18.56 7.44
N PHE A 265 -21.08 -19.68 6.98
CA PHE A 265 -21.79 -20.64 6.12
C PHE A 265 -22.99 -21.30 6.80
N LEU A 266 -22.97 -21.44 8.13
CA LEU A 266 -24.12 -21.93 8.89
C LEU A 266 -25.34 -21.01 8.68
N GLY A 267 -25.17 -19.69 8.86
CA GLY A 267 -26.28 -18.78 8.62
C GLY A 267 -26.66 -18.68 7.15
N LEU A 268 -25.70 -18.87 6.22
CA LEU A 268 -26.03 -18.92 4.81
C LEU A 268 -26.97 -20.09 4.49
N ALA A 269 -26.68 -21.28 5.03
CA ALA A 269 -27.54 -22.45 4.89
C ALA A 269 -28.92 -22.27 5.55
N ASN A 270 -29.02 -21.43 6.58
CA ASN A 270 -30.26 -21.16 7.32
C ASN A 270 -30.97 -19.84 6.93
N ASN A 271 -30.52 -19.17 5.87
CA ASN A 271 -31.08 -17.90 5.37
C ASN A 271 -31.01 -16.73 6.37
N TRP A 272 -29.93 -16.62 7.14
CA TRP A 272 -29.68 -15.50 8.07
C TRP A 272 -28.94 -14.36 7.36
N ILE A 273 -29.55 -13.85 6.29
CA ILE A 273 -29.00 -12.82 5.41
C ILE A 273 -29.76 -11.51 5.65
N GLU A 274 -29.07 -10.48 6.11
CA GLU A 274 -29.69 -9.22 6.55
C GLU A 274 -29.12 -8.03 5.78
N LEU A 275 -29.98 -7.11 5.36
CA LEU A 275 -29.56 -5.84 4.77
C LEU A 275 -28.94 -4.96 5.87
N VAL A 276 -27.77 -4.41 5.60
CA VAL A 276 -26.98 -3.68 6.60
C VAL A 276 -27.19 -2.18 6.46
N THR A 277 -27.62 -1.55 7.53
CA THR A 277 -27.74 -0.09 7.63
C THR A 277 -26.48 0.53 8.22
N GLU A 278 -26.38 1.86 8.15
CA GLU A 278 -25.27 2.58 8.81
C GLU A 278 -25.25 2.33 10.33
N GLN A 279 -26.44 2.24 10.95
CA GLN A 279 -26.57 2.05 12.40
C GLN A 279 -26.01 0.69 12.83
N ASP A 280 -26.22 -0.35 12.03
CA ASP A 280 -25.75 -1.72 12.33
C ASP A 280 -24.22 -1.79 12.36
N THR A 281 -23.54 -0.92 11.61
CA THR A 281 -22.06 -0.90 11.55
C THR A 281 -21.38 -0.03 12.61
N ARG A 282 -22.16 0.66 13.46
CA ARG A 282 -21.59 1.53 14.50
C ARG A 282 -20.81 0.71 15.51
N GLY A 283 -19.57 1.12 15.76
CA GLY A 283 -18.69 0.47 16.73
C GLY A 283 -18.02 -0.82 16.24
N MET A 284 -18.39 -1.37 15.08
CA MET A 284 -17.82 -2.63 14.57
C MET A 284 -16.29 -2.58 14.43
N SER A 285 -15.69 -1.44 14.07
CA SER A 285 -14.23 -1.30 13.96
C SER A 285 -13.48 -1.59 15.27
N ASN A 286 -14.11 -1.34 16.41
CA ASN A 286 -13.51 -1.52 17.73
C ASN A 286 -13.87 -2.88 18.34
N HIS A 287 -14.62 -3.71 17.63
CA HIS A 287 -15.01 -5.03 18.10
C HIS A 287 -13.83 -5.99 17.96
N ALA A 288 -13.50 -6.70 19.05
CA ALA A 288 -12.32 -7.57 19.08
C ALA A 288 -12.45 -8.81 18.17
N SER A 289 -13.68 -9.31 18.03
CA SER A 289 -14.05 -10.48 17.22
C SER A 289 -14.98 -10.12 16.06
N SER A 290 -15.46 -11.12 15.31
CA SER A 290 -16.53 -10.91 14.31
C SER A 290 -17.85 -10.43 14.95
N PRO A 291 -18.34 -9.21 14.63
CA PRO A 291 -19.60 -8.68 15.19
C PRO A 291 -20.85 -9.36 14.62
N ILE A 292 -20.73 -10.09 13.51
CA ILE A 292 -21.81 -10.89 12.89
C ILE A 292 -21.69 -12.38 13.23
N GLY A 293 -20.85 -12.71 14.21
CA GLY A 293 -20.48 -14.08 14.53
C GLY A 293 -19.63 -14.75 13.45
N SER A 294 -19.14 -15.94 13.78
CA SER A 294 -18.44 -16.84 12.86
C SER A 294 -18.79 -18.28 13.24
N SER A 295 -18.66 -19.22 12.30
CA SER A 295 -18.83 -20.65 12.57
C SER A 295 -17.86 -21.50 11.77
N ARG A 296 -17.40 -22.59 12.40
CA ARG A 296 -16.79 -23.75 11.74
C ARG A 296 -17.91 -24.74 11.41
N PHE A 297 -18.47 -24.62 10.22
CA PHE A 297 -19.59 -25.45 9.77
C PHE A 297 -19.10 -26.60 8.89
N GLU A 298 -18.72 -27.71 9.51
CA GLU A 298 -18.13 -28.87 8.83
C GLU A 298 -19.09 -29.53 7.83
N ASP A 299 -20.39 -29.53 8.12
CA ASP A 299 -21.44 -30.06 7.25
C ASP A 299 -21.50 -29.33 5.90
N PHE A 300 -20.88 -28.14 5.77
CA PHE A 300 -20.74 -27.46 4.48
C PHE A 300 -19.91 -28.26 3.45
N LYS A 301 -19.23 -29.34 3.87
CA LYS A 301 -18.62 -30.31 2.95
C LYS A 301 -19.66 -31.14 2.21
N ASP A 302 -20.84 -31.31 2.80
CA ASP A 302 -21.92 -32.10 2.23
C ASP A 302 -22.68 -31.29 1.18
N GLU A 303 -23.08 -31.97 0.10
CA GLU A 303 -23.75 -31.34 -1.02
C GLU A 303 -25.10 -30.73 -0.61
N GLU A 304 -25.83 -31.37 0.31
CA GLU A 304 -27.12 -30.87 0.80
C GLU A 304 -26.99 -29.51 1.49
N ALA A 305 -25.98 -29.33 2.35
CA ALA A 305 -25.73 -28.06 3.02
C ALA A 305 -25.32 -26.96 2.04
N GLN A 306 -24.51 -27.30 1.02
CA GLN A 306 -24.15 -26.38 -0.05
C GLN A 306 -25.38 -25.98 -0.87
N LEU A 307 -26.23 -26.93 -1.26
CA LEU A 307 -27.46 -26.66 -2.00
C LEU A 307 -28.42 -25.76 -1.22
N ALA A 308 -28.56 -25.97 0.09
CA ALA A 308 -29.36 -25.10 0.95
C ALA A 308 -28.82 -23.66 0.99
N ALA A 309 -27.50 -23.51 1.17
CA ALA A 309 -26.85 -22.20 1.13
C ALA A 309 -27.02 -21.50 -0.22
N ILE A 310 -26.85 -22.22 -1.33
CA ILE A 310 -27.00 -21.68 -2.68
C ILE A 310 -28.45 -21.30 -2.97
N HIS A 311 -29.42 -22.09 -2.51
CA HIS A 311 -30.84 -21.77 -2.64
C HIS A 311 -31.16 -20.39 -2.02
N HIS A 312 -30.64 -20.11 -0.83
CA HIS A 312 -30.82 -18.82 -0.16
C HIS A 312 -29.98 -17.69 -0.76
N LEU A 313 -28.80 -18.00 -1.30
CA LEU A 313 -27.91 -17.01 -1.90
C LEU A 313 -28.38 -16.56 -3.30
N LYS A 314 -29.03 -17.45 -4.06
CA LYS A 314 -29.43 -17.24 -5.47
C LYS A 314 -30.17 -15.92 -5.75
N PRO A 315 -31.14 -15.46 -4.94
CA PRO A 315 -31.84 -14.19 -5.17
C PRO A 315 -30.92 -12.96 -5.15
N TYR A 316 -29.74 -13.07 -4.53
CA TYR A 316 -28.80 -11.96 -4.39
C TYR A 316 -27.71 -11.95 -5.48
N MET A 317 -27.56 -13.02 -6.27
CA MET A 317 -26.40 -13.22 -7.15
C MET A 317 -26.66 -12.89 -8.62
N GLU A 318 -27.84 -12.38 -8.97
CA GLU A 318 -28.13 -11.92 -10.35
C GLU A 318 -27.27 -10.70 -10.72
N ASP A 319 -27.17 -9.74 -9.80
CA ASP A 319 -26.35 -8.52 -9.91
C ASP A 319 -25.44 -8.35 -8.68
N GLY A 320 -25.09 -9.47 -8.02
CA GLY A 320 -24.33 -9.45 -6.79
C GLY A 320 -23.11 -10.34 -6.78
N ALA A 321 -22.26 -10.11 -5.79
CA ALA A 321 -21.08 -10.91 -5.51
C ALA A 321 -21.06 -11.35 -4.04
N LEU A 322 -20.45 -12.51 -3.80
CA LEU A 322 -20.23 -13.02 -2.45
C LEU A 322 -18.83 -12.63 -1.97
N ILE A 323 -18.73 -12.18 -0.73
CA ILE A 323 -17.45 -11.95 -0.03
C ILE A 323 -17.37 -12.90 1.15
N VAL A 324 -16.32 -13.71 1.19
CA VAL A 324 -16.05 -14.65 2.27
C VAL A 324 -14.79 -14.20 2.99
N MET A 325 -14.91 -13.88 4.28
CA MET A 325 -13.79 -13.57 5.14
C MET A 325 -13.52 -14.75 6.07
N GLY A 326 -12.27 -15.22 6.17
CA GLY A 326 -11.94 -16.33 7.06
C GLY A 326 -10.68 -17.10 6.69
N GLY A 327 -10.49 -18.21 7.39
CA GLY A 327 -9.32 -19.07 7.26
C GLY A 327 -9.38 -20.04 6.08
N ASP A 328 -8.45 -21.00 6.04
CA ASP A 328 -8.35 -22.00 4.95
C ASP A 328 -9.66 -22.75 4.67
N GLY A 329 -10.37 -23.19 5.71
CA GLY A 329 -11.68 -23.86 5.56
C GLY A 329 -12.72 -22.96 4.87
N SER A 330 -12.69 -21.66 5.18
CA SER A 330 -13.58 -20.68 4.56
C SER A 330 -13.23 -20.42 3.10
N MET A 331 -11.94 -20.35 2.78
CA MET A 331 -11.45 -20.23 1.40
C MET A 331 -11.83 -21.46 0.56
N ARG A 332 -11.75 -22.67 1.15
CA ARG A 332 -12.24 -23.90 0.50
C ARG A 332 -13.74 -23.87 0.26
N GLY A 333 -14.54 -23.39 1.22
CA GLY A 333 -15.98 -23.19 1.04
C GLY A 333 -16.31 -22.19 -0.08
N ALA A 334 -15.62 -21.05 -0.11
CA ALA A 334 -15.74 -20.05 -1.18
C ALA A 334 -15.41 -20.64 -2.56
N ARG A 335 -14.31 -21.40 -2.65
CA ARG A 335 -13.91 -22.10 -3.87
C ARG A 335 -14.95 -23.12 -4.33
N ALA A 336 -15.50 -23.91 -3.41
CA ALA A 336 -16.54 -24.88 -3.74
C ALA A 336 -17.80 -24.19 -4.32
N ILE A 337 -18.19 -23.04 -3.75
CA ILE A 337 -19.29 -22.23 -4.28
C ILE A 337 -19.01 -21.79 -5.74
N TYR A 338 -17.82 -21.26 -6.00
CA TYR A 338 -17.42 -20.82 -7.34
C TYR A 338 -17.37 -21.97 -8.34
N GLU A 339 -16.62 -23.04 -8.03
CA GLU A 339 -16.37 -24.15 -8.96
C GLU A 339 -17.64 -24.95 -9.28
N ARG A 340 -18.56 -25.11 -8.33
CA ARG A 340 -19.76 -25.93 -8.50
C ARG A 340 -20.96 -25.15 -9.02
N PHE A 341 -21.10 -23.88 -8.64
CA PHE A 341 -22.31 -23.10 -8.92
C PHE A 341 -22.06 -21.85 -9.76
N GLY A 342 -20.80 -21.54 -10.09
CA GLY A 342 -20.43 -20.40 -10.94
C GLY A 342 -20.66 -19.02 -10.31
N ILE A 343 -20.88 -18.98 -9.00
CA ILE A 343 -21.08 -17.72 -8.26
C ILE A 343 -19.72 -17.06 -8.05
N GLN A 344 -19.61 -15.78 -8.41
CA GLN A 344 -18.38 -15.01 -8.21
C GLN A 344 -18.19 -14.74 -6.72
N VAL A 345 -17.04 -15.18 -6.19
CA VAL A 345 -16.68 -15.04 -4.79
C VAL A 345 -15.35 -14.33 -4.65
N VAL A 346 -15.27 -13.38 -3.73
CA VAL A 346 -14.01 -12.78 -3.28
C VAL A 346 -13.67 -13.33 -1.90
N GLY A 347 -12.50 -13.95 -1.78
CA GLY A 347 -11.96 -14.40 -0.50
C GLY A 347 -11.08 -13.33 0.14
N ILE A 348 -11.34 -13.02 1.41
CA ILE A 348 -10.47 -12.18 2.25
C ILE A 348 -9.89 -13.05 3.36
N PRO A 349 -8.58 -13.37 3.29
CA PRO A 349 -7.90 -14.17 4.30
C PRO A 349 -7.98 -13.55 5.70
N GLY A 350 -8.57 -14.28 6.63
CA GLY A 350 -8.72 -13.90 8.04
C GLY A 350 -8.44 -15.10 8.93
N SER A 351 -7.27 -15.12 9.55
CA SER A 351 -6.78 -16.23 10.39
C SER A 351 -5.59 -15.75 11.22
N ILE A 352 -5.45 -16.29 12.42
CA ILE A 352 -4.26 -16.10 13.25
C ILE A 352 -3.10 -17.01 12.83
N ASP A 353 -3.39 -18.08 12.08
CA ASP A 353 -2.41 -19.12 11.70
C ASP A 353 -1.53 -18.74 10.49
N ASP A 354 -1.89 -17.66 9.78
CA ASP A 354 -1.29 -17.21 8.51
C ASP A 354 -0.97 -18.33 7.49
N ASN A 355 -1.85 -19.31 7.41
CA ASN A 355 -1.66 -20.52 6.60
C ASN A 355 -2.28 -20.42 5.20
N ILE A 356 -2.63 -19.22 4.74
CA ILE A 356 -3.22 -19.00 3.42
C ILE A 356 -2.12 -18.53 2.47
N ALA A 357 -1.86 -19.31 1.42
CA ALA A 357 -0.81 -19.02 0.46
C ALA A 357 -1.08 -17.72 -0.33
N GLY A 358 -0.03 -16.92 -0.54
CA GLY A 358 -0.04 -15.77 -1.44
C GLY A 358 -0.41 -14.42 -0.83
N THR A 359 -0.78 -14.36 0.45
CA THR A 359 -0.99 -13.10 1.19
C THR A 359 -0.93 -13.34 2.69
N THR A 360 -0.72 -12.27 3.47
CA THR A 360 -0.87 -12.30 4.92
C THR A 360 -2.35 -12.19 5.31
N SER A 361 -2.74 -12.85 6.39
CA SER A 361 -4.12 -12.91 6.89
C SER A 361 -4.44 -11.79 7.90
N LEU A 362 -5.69 -11.33 7.90
CA LEU A 362 -6.21 -10.48 8.97
C LEU A 362 -6.17 -11.25 10.30
N GLY A 363 -5.74 -10.57 11.37
CA GLY A 363 -5.66 -11.12 12.73
C GLY A 363 -4.29 -11.64 13.14
N LEU A 364 -3.38 -11.96 12.20
CA LEU A 364 -2.04 -12.45 12.52
C LEU A 364 -1.26 -11.48 13.43
N GLN A 365 -1.15 -10.21 13.04
CA GLN A 365 -0.38 -9.22 13.81
C GLN A 365 -0.91 -9.07 15.24
N SER A 366 -2.25 -9.07 15.40
CA SER A 366 -2.89 -9.01 16.71
C SER A 366 -2.56 -10.24 17.55
N ALA A 367 -2.57 -11.44 16.96
CA ALA A 367 -2.20 -12.68 17.65
C ALA A 367 -0.72 -12.66 18.09
N VAL A 368 0.20 -12.24 17.21
CA VAL A 368 1.62 -12.11 17.53
C VAL A 368 1.86 -11.09 18.64
N ALA A 369 1.18 -9.93 18.58
CA ALA A 369 1.29 -8.91 19.61
C ALA A 369 0.82 -9.42 20.98
N LEU A 370 -0.31 -10.15 21.01
CA LEU A 370 -0.85 -10.75 22.24
C LEU A 370 0.06 -11.85 22.80
N ALA A 371 0.61 -12.71 21.94
CA ALA A 371 1.55 -13.75 22.35
C ALA A 371 2.81 -13.13 22.98
N ASN A 372 3.37 -12.10 22.34
CA ASN A 372 4.53 -11.38 22.87
C ASN A 372 4.22 -10.73 24.23
N GLN A 373 3.09 -10.05 24.36
CA GLN A 373 2.68 -9.44 25.63
C GLN A 373 2.53 -10.48 26.75
N SER A 374 1.97 -11.65 26.44
CA SER A 374 1.81 -12.75 27.39
C SER A 374 3.16 -13.32 27.81
N ILE A 375 4.09 -13.51 26.87
CA ILE A 375 5.45 -14.01 27.13
C ILE A 375 6.23 -13.01 28.00
N GLU A 376 6.17 -11.72 27.70
CA GLU A 376 6.83 -10.69 28.53
C GLU A 376 6.28 -10.66 29.96
N SER A 377 4.96 -10.81 30.12
CA SER A 377 4.34 -10.92 31.45
C SER A 377 4.85 -12.14 32.23
N LEU A 378 5.05 -13.29 31.56
CA LEU A 378 5.64 -14.48 32.19
C LEU A 378 7.11 -14.26 32.56
N LYS A 379 7.92 -13.62 31.70
CA LYS A 379 9.33 -13.31 31.98
C LYS A 379 9.50 -12.46 33.24
N ALA A 380 8.63 -11.47 33.44
CA ALA A 380 8.67 -10.61 34.63
C ALA A 380 8.56 -11.42 35.95
N THR A 381 7.83 -12.53 35.95
CA THR A 381 7.70 -13.42 37.12
C THR A 381 8.82 -14.47 37.21
N SER A 382 9.24 -15.03 36.07
CA SER A 382 10.36 -15.98 35.97
C SER A 382 11.65 -15.40 36.53
N ALA A 383 11.98 -14.15 36.20
CA ALA A 383 13.22 -13.49 36.62
C ALA A 383 13.35 -13.40 38.16
N ALA A 384 12.23 -13.34 38.88
CA ALA A 384 12.22 -13.30 40.34
C ALA A 384 12.32 -14.69 40.99
N MET A 385 11.96 -15.77 40.28
CA MET A 385 11.76 -17.11 40.84
C MET A 385 12.69 -18.20 40.28
N GLY A 386 13.44 -17.90 39.21
CA GLY A 386 14.32 -18.88 38.54
C GLY A 386 13.57 -19.98 37.78
N SER A 387 12.29 -19.77 37.47
CA SER A 387 11.40 -20.76 36.85
C SER A 387 11.50 -20.75 35.32
N VAL A 388 11.39 -21.93 34.69
CA VAL A 388 11.27 -22.08 33.22
C VAL A 388 9.81 -22.31 32.85
N PHE A 389 9.33 -21.59 31.84
CA PHE A 389 7.97 -21.74 31.29
C PHE A 389 8.03 -22.34 29.88
N PHE A 390 7.18 -23.33 29.62
CA PHE A 390 6.90 -23.82 28.28
C PHE A 390 5.60 -23.17 27.80
N VAL A 391 5.64 -22.48 26.68
CA VAL A 391 4.49 -21.79 26.09
C VAL A 391 4.19 -22.43 24.75
N GLU A 392 3.01 -23.03 24.63
CA GLU A 392 2.42 -23.44 23.35
C GLU A 392 1.76 -22.21 22.72
N VAL A 393 2.04 -21.98 21.44
CA VAL A 393 1.49 -20.87 20.64
C VAL A 393 0.67 -21.45 19.52
#